data_AF-A0A2V8F7W6-F1
#
_entry.id   AF-A0A2V8F7W6-F1
#
_cell.length_a   1.000
_cell.length_b   1.000
_cell.length_c   1.000
_cell.angle_alpha   90.00
_cell.angle_beta   90.00
_cell.angle_gamma   90.00
#
_symmetry.space_group_name_H-M   'P 1'
#
loop_
_entity.id
_entity.type
_entity.pdbx_description
1 polymer ?
#
loop_
_entity_poly.entity_id
_entity_poly.type
_entity_poly.pdbx_seq_one_letter_code
_entity_poly.pdbx_strand_id
1 'polypeptide(L)'
;MPRRIFAVTTAFGLAALVATAIAAAQQPGAQEGAKPSAPGAAAARFPTNAAEFDQLFNEVKNWGRWGKDDQLGSANLITEAKRKQAIGLAKTGTSVSLAHNALTESAPDNPSPFDHTMNRGFTTDTVKVSFHGYAHSHIDALCHILYKGQTYNGYPTAEVNTEKGCTKLSIDNLKSGIVTRGVLIDIPRLKGLPYLEPGTPVFQEDIEAWEKQAGVKVSAGDAIFLRTGRWARRAKLGPWNLSQNAAGFHASVARWMKARGVSFAGSDDALDVTPSLVEGVALPIHTLVIPGLGINIFDNQDLEAVAETAAKMKRWEFLLVLGPFPVTGGTGFPANALAIF
;
A
#
# COMPACT_ATOMS: atom_id res chain seq x y z
N MET A 1 5.58 -27.29 -75.50
CA MET A 1 4.16 -27.04 -75.21
C MET A 1 4.05 -25.89 -74.20
N PRO A 2 3.51 -24.72 -74.59
CA PRO A 2 3.45 -23.52 -73.76
C PRO A 2 2.09 -23.39 -73.03
N ARG A 3 2.08 -22.79 -71.83
CA ARG A 3 0.87 -22.32 -71.12
C ARG A 3 1.01 -20.81 -70.94
N ARG A 4 0.43 -20.01 -71.84
CA ARG A 4 -0.90 -19.37 -71.77
C ARG A 4 -1.00 -18.24 -70.73
N ILE A 5 -0.86 -17.03 -71.26
CA ILE A 5 -1.35 -15.75 -70.76
C ILE A 5 -2.88 -15.72 -70.89
N PHE A 6 -3.59 -15.22 -69.89
CA PHE A 6 -4.92 -14.61 -70.05
C PHE A 6 -5.04 -13.39 -69.15
N ALA A 7 -5.26 -12.25 -69.79
CA ALA A 7 -5.70 -11.01 -69.19
C ALA A 7 -7.19 -11.12 -68.82
N VAL A 8 -7.59 -10.50 -67.70
CA VAL A 8 -8.99 -10.26 -67.38
C VAL A 8 -9.19 -8.76 -67.09
N THR A 9 -9.77 -8.16 -68.11
CA THR A 9 -10.73 -7.06 -68.19
C THR A 9 -11.18 -6.35 -66.92
N THR A 10 -11.02 -5.03 -66.98
CA THR A 10 -11.71 -3.96 -66.25
C THR A 10 -13.24 -4.03 -66.31
N ALA A 11 -13.91 -3.77 -65.18
CA ALA A 11 -15.31 -3.34 -65.13
C ALA A 11 -15.42 -2.09 -64.25
N PHE A 12 -15.92 -1.01 -64.85
CA PHE A 12 -16.23 0.28 -64.24
C PHE A 12 -17.44 0.16 -63.30
N GLY A 13 -17.30 0.65 -62.06
CA GLY A 13 -18.39 0.85 -61.11
C GLY A 13 -18.47 2.32 -60.70
N LEU A 14 -19.54 2.97 -61.14
CA LEU A 14 -19.90 4.38 -60.98
C LEU A 14 -20.03 4.76 -59.49
N ALA A 15 -19.23 5.70 -58.98
CA ALA A 15 -19.43 6.32 -57.67
C ALA A 15 -20.10 7.69 -57.85
N ALA A 16 -21.36 7.80 -57.42
CA ALA A 16 -22.14 9.03 -57.46
C ALA A 16 -21.63 10.03 -56.41
N LEU A 17 -21.27 11.23 -56.85
CA LEU A 17 -21.11 12.40 -55.99
C LEU A 17 -22.48 12.84 -55.49
N VAL A 18 -22.68 12.82 -54.17
CA VAL A 18 -23.71 13.62 -53.50
C VAL A 18 -22.99 14.55 -52.54
N ALA A 19 -22.86 15.80 -52.95
CA ALA A 19 -22.44 16.90 -52.10
C ALA A 19 -23.55 17.18 -51.08
N THR A 20 -23.27 16.99 -49.79
CA THR A 20 -24.11 17.49 -48.70
C THR A 20 -23.30 18.52 -47.92
N ALA A 21 -23.86 19.74 -47.90
CA ALA A 21 -23.34 20.87 -47.14
C ALA A 21 -23.38 20.55 -45.64
N ILE A 22 -22.22 20.58 -44.99
CA ILE A 22 -22.13 20.52 -43.53
C ILE A 22 -22.42 21.92 -43.02
N ALA A 23 -23.64 22.12 -42.52
CA ALA A 23 -23.96 23.25 -41.67
C ALA A 23 -23.13 23.17 -40.38
N ALA A 24 -22.35 24.21 -40.11
CA ALA A 24 -21.62 24.37 -38.87
C ALA A 24 -22.63 24.57 -37.72
N ALA A 25 -23.00 23.48 -37.05
CA ALA A 25 -23.65 23.55 -35.74
C ALA A 25 -22.56 23.83 -34.70
N GLN A 26 -22.58 25.05 -34.15
CA GLN A 26 -21.80 25.42 -32.97
C GLN A 26 -22.10 24.43 -31.84
N GLN A 27 -21.10 23.67 -31.42
CA GLN A 27 -21.20 22.90 -30.19
C GLN A 27 -21.30 23.87 -29.01
N PRO A 28 -22.24 23.66 -28.06
CA PRO A 28 -22.22 24.40 -26.81
C PRO A 28 -20.89 24.13 -26.12
N GLY A 29 -20.23 25.23 -25.73
CA GLY A 29 -18.85 25.27 -25.30
C GLY A 29 -18.47 24.14 -24.36
N ALA A 30 -17.27 23.60 -24.61
CA ALA A 30 -16.52 22.82 -23.64
C ALA A 30 -16.62 23.55 -22.29
N GLN A 31 -17.31 22.95 -21.33
CA GLN A 31 -17.18 23.37 -19.94
C GLN A 31 -15.70 23.20 -19.61
N GLU A 32 -15.04 24.34 -19.43
CA GLU A 32 -13.70 24.43 -18.87
C GLU A 32 -13.61 23.43 -17.72
N GLY A 33 -12.66 22.51 -17.84
CA GLY A 33 -12.41 21.50 -16.83
C GLY A 33 -12.41 22.16 -15.46
N ALA A 34 -13.30 21.69 -14.58
CA ALA A 34 -13.34 22.13 -13.21
C ALA A 34 -11.90 22.10 -12.69
N LYS A 35 -11.36 23.28 -12.39
CA LYS A 35 -10.09 23.41 -11.68
C LYS A 35 -10.16 22.46 -10.49
N PRO A 36 -9.13 21.63 -10.22
CA PRO A 36 -9.10 20.88 -8.98
C PRO A 36 -9.36 21.90 -7.87
N SER A 37 -10.44 21.67 -7.12
CA SER A 37 -10.70 22.45 -5.94
C SER A 37 -9.44 22.32 -5.10
N ALA A 38 -8.77 23.45 -4.86
CA ALA A 38 -7.71 23.50 -3.88
C ALA A 38 -8.25 22.80 -2.62
N PRO A 39 -7.50 21.87 -2.01
CA PRO A 39 -7.99 21.12 -0.86
C PRO A 39 -8.54 22.12 0.14
N GLY A 40 -9.86 22.09 0.32
CA GLY A 40 -10.55 23.02 1.20
C GLY A 40 -9.84 22.95 2.54
N ALA A 41 -9.33 24.10 2.99
CA ALA A 41 -8.45 24.28 4.13
C ALA A 41 -8.72 23.26 5.25
N ALA A 42 -8.04 22.12 5.18
CA ALA A 42 -7.73 21.35 6.36
C ALA A 42 -6.80 22.28 7.14
N ALA A 43 -7.33 22.97 8.16
CA ALA A 43 -6.52 23.73 9.09
C ALA A 43 -5.28 22.90 9.44
N ALA A 44 -4.09 23.48 9.29
CA ALA A 44 -2.82 22.78 9.41
C ALA A 44 -2.84 21.95 10.70
N ARG A 45 -2.96 20.62 10.57
CA ARG A 45 -3.08 19.72 11.71
C ARG A 45 -1.70 19.37 12.19
N PHE A 46 -1.47 19.45 13.50
CA PHE A 46 -0.22 18.99 14.10
C PHE A 46 0.09 17.54 13.69
N PRO A 47 1.33 17.20 13.30
CA PRO A 47 2.46 18.10 13.09
C PRO A 47 2.40 18.77 11.73
N THR A 48 2.79 20.03 11.66
CA THR A 48 2.75 20.86 10.43
C THR A 48 4.13 21.09 9.83
N ASN A 49 5.20 20.86 10.60
CA ASN A 49 6.59 21.08 10.22
C ASN A 49 7.54 20.10 10.93
N ALA A 50 8.80 20.09 10.54
CA ALA A 50 9.82 19.20 11.06
C ALA A 50 10.02 19.29 12.59
N ALA A 51 9.92 20.47 13.20
CA ALA A 51 10.10 20.60 14.65
C ALA A 51 8.93 19.95 15.44
N GLU A 52 7.70 20.15 14.98
CA GLU A 52 6.52 19.48 15.53
C GLU A 52 6.54 17.98 15.26
N PHE A 53 7.05 17.58 14.10
CA PHE A 53 7.28 16.17 13.77
C PHE A 53 8.28 15.52 14.72
N ASP A 54 9.40 16.19 15.01
CA ASP A 54 10.41 15.73 15.97
C ASP A 54 9.79 15.56 17.37
N GLN A 55 8.93 16.49 17.79
CA GLN A 55 8.17 16.39 19.04
C GLN A 55 7.28 15.15 19.03
N LEU A 56 6.50 14.95 17.96
CA LEU A 56 5.62 13.78 17.83
C LEU A 56 6.41 12.47 17.83
N PHE A 57 7.54 12.40 17.11
CA PHE A 57 8.39 11.22 17.07
C PHE A 57 8.86 10.83 18.47
N ASN A 58 9.34 11.81 19.25
CA ASN A 58 9.79 11.57 20.63
C ASN A 58 8.65 11.19 21.57
N GLU A 59 7.44 11.71 21.36
CA GLU A 59 6.25 11.35 22.11
C GLU A 59 5.84 9.89 21.86
N VAL A 60 5.83 9.45 20.60
CA VAL A 60 5.24 8.14 20.25
C VAL A 60 6.25 7.00 20.26
N LYS A 61 7.55 7.24 20.11
CA LYS A 61 8.54 6.15 19.93
C LYS A 61 8.45 5.04 20.98
N ASN A 62 8.70 3.80 20.57
CA ASN A 62 8.68 2.59 21.41
C ASN A 62 10.08 2.17 21.89
N TRP A 63 11.09 3.02 21.76
CA TRP A 63 12.47 2.65 22.07
C TRP A 63 12.62 2.22 23.53
N GLY A 64 13.30 1.09 23.75
CA GLY A 64 13.49 0.46 25.04
C GLY A 64 12.26 -0.29 25.59
N ARG A 65 11.08 -0.19 24.97
CA ARG A 65 9.83 -0.80 25.48
C ARG A 65 9.95 -2.32 25.68
N TRP A 66 10.65 -3.01 24.79
CA TRP A 66 10.87 -4.46 24.85
C TRP A 66 12.34 -4.83 25.13
N GLY A 67 13.10 -3.88 25.67
CA GLY A 67 14.53 -4.04 25.95
C GLY A 67 15.44 -3.31 24.96
N LYS A 68 16.65 -2.99 25.42
CA LYS A 68 17.66 -2.23 24.64
C LYS A 68 18.16 -2.97 23.39
N ASP A 69 18.07 -4.29 23.41
CA ASP A 69 18.55 -5.17 22.32
C ASP A 69 17.40 -5.70 21.45
N ASP A 70 16.17 -5.20 21.65
CA ASP A 70 15.00 -5.60 20.87
C ASP A 70 15.19 -5.27 19.37
N GLN A 71 14.68 -6.18 18.54
CA GLN A 71 14.71 -6.08 17.08
C GLN A 71 13.40 -6.49 16.42
N LEU A 72 12.36 -6.78 17.21
CA LEU A 72 11.03 -7.16 16.72
C LEU A 72 10.04 -6.00 16.76
N GLY A 73 10.27 -4.99 17.61
CA GLY A 73 9.39 -3.85 17.72
C GLY A 73 7.97 -4.26 18.12
N SER A 74 6.98 -3.67 17.46
CA SER A 74 5.57 -3.89 17.74
C SER A 74 5.09 -5.30 17.40
N ALA A 75 5.88 -6.12 16.69
CA ALA A 75 5.60 -7.55 16.54
C ALA A 75 5.61 -8.29 17.90
N ASN A 76 6.31 -7.77 18.92
CA ASN A 76 6.25 -8.29 20.29
C ASN A 76 4.85 -8.24 20.92
N LEU A 77 3.91 -7.47 20.35
CA LEU A 77 2.51 -7.44 20.80
C LEU A 77 1.73 -8.68 20.38
N ILE A 78 2.24 -9.47 19.43
CA ILE A 78 1.62 -10.73 18.97
C ILE A 78 2.01 -11.86 19.93
N THR A 79 1.36 -11.87 21.09
CA THR A 79 1.48 -12.94 22.09
C THR A 79 0.82 -14.24 21.59
N GLU A 80 1.11 -15.37 22.24
CA GLU A 80 0.42 -16.63 21.95
C GLU A 80 -1.11 -16.52 22.12
N ALA A 81 -1.56 -15.77 23.14
CA ALA A 81 -2.98 -15.48 23.33
C ALA A 81 -3.56 -14.70 22.14
N LYS A 82 -2.81 -13.73 21.60
CA LYS A 82 -3.23 -12.98 20.41
C LYS A 82 -3.31 -13.87 19.17
N ARG A 83 -2.32 -14.75 18.97
CA ARG A 83 -2.32 -15.76 17.90
C ARG A 83 -3.56 -16.64 17.99
N LYS A 84 -3.86 -17.17 19.18
CA LYS A 84 -5.05 -18.00 19.42
C LYS A 84 -6.35 -17.25 19.18
N GLN A 85 -6.44 -15.98 19.61
CA GLN A 85 -7.59 -15.12 19.31
C GLN A 85 -7.79 -14.99 17.79
N ALA A 86 -6.72 -14.69 17.05
CA ALA A 86 -6.78 -14.50 15.61
C ALA A 86 -7.15 -15.79 14.87
N ILE A 87 -6.56 -16.93 15.24
CA ILE A 87 -6.90 -18.24 14.66
C ILE A 87 -8.40 -18.52 14.81
N GLY A 88 -9.00 -18.09 15.92
CA GLY A 88 -10.43 -18.19 16.16
C GLY A 88 -11.31 -17.43 15.15
N LEU A 89 -10.77 -16.51 14.33
CA LEU A 89 -11.52 -15.75 13.33
C LEU A 89 -11.76 -16.52 12.03
N ALA A 90 -10.94 -17.54 11.72
CA ALA A 90 -11.08 -18.38 10.53
C ALA A 90 -12.26 -19.35 10.68
N LYS A 91 -13.48 -18.84 10.49
CA LYS A 91 -14.74 -19.59 10.65
C LYS A 91 -15.21 -20.24 9.37
N THR A 92 -15.03 -19.58 8.23
CA THR A 92 -15.47 -20.09 6.93
C THR A 92 -14.35 -20.78 6.16
N GLY A 93 -13.09 -20.50 6.52
CA GLY A 93 -11.91 -20.93 5.78
C GLY A 93 -11.71 -20.17 4.46
N THR A 94 -12.49 -19.11 4.23
CA THR A 94 -12.35 -18.27 3.03
C THR A 94 -11.05 -17.50 3.11
N SER A 95 -10.09 -17.85 2.24
CA SER A 95 -8.79 -17.20 2.15
C SER A 95 -8.78 -16.19 1.00
N VAL A 96 -8.30 -14.99 1.27
CA VAL A 96 -8.18 -13.90 0.31
C VAL A 96 -6.73 -13.41 0.30
N SER A 97 -6.12 -13.37 -0.89
CA SER A 97 -4.81 -12.75 -1.12
C SER A 97 -4.91 -11.25 -0.89
N LEU A 98 -3.94 -10.69 -0.14
CA LEU A 98 -3.76 -9.25 -0.03
C LEU A 98 -2.69 -8.73 -0.99
N ALA A 99 -2.13 -9.58 -1.86
CA ALA A 99 -1.25 -9.16 -2.94
C ALA A 99 -1.98 -9.12 -4.29
N HIS A 100 -1.60 -8.14 -5.12
CA HIS A 100 -1.91 -8.17 -6.55
C HIS A 100 -0.92 -9.09 -7.28
N ASN A 101 -1.26 -9.45 -8.52
CA ASN A 101 -0.34 -10.16 -9.41
C ASN A 101 0.89 -9.28 -9.71
N ALA A 102 2.04 -9.93 -9.94
CA ALA A 102 3.27 -9.23 -10.31
C ALA A 102 3.06 -8.28 -11.50
N LEU A 103 3.47 -7.02 -11.35
CA LEU A 103 3.36 -6.00 -12.40
C LEU A 103 4.61 -5.99 -13.26
N THR A 104 4.50 -6.51 -14.49
CA THR A 104 5.63 -6.72 -15.42
C THR A 104 5.83 -5.57 -16.42
N GLU A 105 4.91 -4.60 -16.45
CA GLU A 105 4.96 -3.47 -17.37
C GLU A 105 5.35 -2.17 -16.67
N SER A 106 6.19 -1.36 -17.32
CA SER A 106 6.55 -0.03 -16.84
C SER A 106 5.35 0.90 -16.89
N ALA A 107 5.15 1.66 -15.82
CA ALA A 107 4.06 2.62 -15.68
C ALA A 107 4.49 3.76 -14.73
N PRO A 108 3.76 4.90 -14.70
CA PRO A 108 4.02 5.96 -13.73
C PRO A 108 4.06 5.51 -12.26
N ASP A 109 3.31 4.47 -11.89
CA ASP A 109 3.34 3.83 -10.56
C ASP A 109 4.25 2.60 -10.47
N ASN A 110 4.83 2.16 -11.58
CA ASN A 110 5.73 1.00 -11.67
C ASN A 110 7.00 1.33 -12.47
N PRO A 111 7.94 2.11 -11.89
CA PRO A 111 9.19 2.43 -12.54
C PRO A 111 10.19 1.26 -12.55
N SER A 112 9.93 0.19 -11.78
CA SER A 112 10.80 -1.00 -11.70
C SER A 112 9.96 -2.27 -11.78
N PRO A 113 9.56 -2.67 -13.01
CA PRO A 113 8.70 -3.82 -13.20
C PRO A 113 9.30 -5.13 -12.70
N PHE A 114 8.41 -6.04 -12.34
CA PHE A 114 8.77 -7.40 -11.95
C PHE A 114 9.36 -8.14 -13.15
N ASP A 115 10.54 -8.72 -12.98
CA ASP A 115 11.23 -9.47 -14.02
C ASP A 115 11.15 -10.97 -13.69
N HIS A 116 10.47 -11.70 -14.57
CA HIS A 116 10.32 -13.14 -14.52
C HIS A 116 10.79 -13.74 -15.83
N THR A 117 11.78 -14.63 -15.75
CA THR A 117 12.31 -15.38 -16.88
C THR A 117 12.18 -16.87 -16.61
N MET A 118 11.41 -17.57 -17.46
CA MET A 118 11.36 -19.03 -17.48
C MET A 118 12.53 -19.58 -18.30
N ASN A 119 13.43 -20.33 -17.65
CA ASN A 119 14.59 -20.96 -18.28
C ASN A 119 14.20 -22.29 -18.94
N ARG A 120 14.07 -22.29 -20.28
CA ARG A 120 13.43 -23.35 -21.10
C ARG A 120 14.17 -24.69 -21.23
N GLY A 121 15.23 -24.94 -20.47
CA GLY A 121 15.95 -26.23 -20.48
C GLY A 121 15.46 -27.22 -19.42
N PHE A 122 15.11 -26.72 -18.23
CA PHE A 122 14.74 -27.52 -17.07
C PHE A 122 13.42 -27.09 -16.43
N THR A 123 12.66 -26.20 -17.09
CA THR A 123 11.40 -25.63 -16.53
C THR A 123 11.66 -25.00 -15.16
N THR A 124 12.69 -24.16 -15.07
CA THR A 124 13.08 -23.43 -13.85
C THR A 124 12.89 -21.93 -14.04
N ASP A 125 12.70 -21.19 -12.96
CA ASP A 125 12.44 -19.74 -13.02
C ASP A 125 13.59 -18.93 -12.43
N THR A 126 13.87 -17.78 -13.05
CA THR A 126 14.63 -16.69 -12.47
C THR A 126 13.69 -15.52 -12.22
N VAL A 127 13.68 -15.00 -10.99
CA VAL A 127 12.89 -13.82 -10.61
C VAL A 127 13.83 -12.73 -10.12
N LYS A 128 13.63 -11.51 -10.63
CA LYS A 128 14.30 -10.30 -10.15
C LYS A 128 13.24 -9.24 -9.87
N VAL A 129 13.31 -8.64 -8.69
CA VAL A 129 12.33 -7.66 -8.24
C VAL A 129 13.00 -6.58 -7.39
N SER A 130 12.67 -5.32 -7.68
CA SER A 130 12.90 -4.19 -6.80
C SER A 130 11.55 -3.81 -6.21
N PHE A 131 11.25 -4.33 -5.02
CA PHE A 131 9.90 -4.25 -4.46
C PHE A 131 9.63 -2.96 -3.69
N HIS A 132 10.68 -2.36 -3.13
CA HIS A 132 10.59 -1.03 -2.50
C HIS A 132 10.17 0.00 -3.55
N GLY A 133 9.09 0.72 -3.25
CA GLY A 133 8.43 1.64 -4.16
C GLY A 133 6.92 1.49 -4.12
N TYR A 134 6.25 1.90 -5.20
CA TYR A 134 4.79 2.00 -5.23
C TYR A 134 4.12 0.89 -6.03
N ALA A 135 4.88 -0.10 -6.51
CA ALA A 135 4.39 -1.03 -7.53
C ALA A 135 3.98 -2.38 -6.98
N HIS A 136 4.78 -2.97 -6.09
CA HIS A 136 4.69 -4.38 -5.73
C HIS A 136 4.22 -4.53 -4.29
N SER A 137 3.27 -5.43 -4.02
CA SER A 137 2.91 -5.78 -2.65
C SER A 137 4.12 -6.32 -1.89
N HIS A 138 4.52 -5.67 -0.81
CA HIS A 138 5.69 -6.05 -0.02
C HIS A 138 5.53 -5.72 1.46
N ILE A 139 6.45 -6.26 2.26
CA ILE A 139 6.61 -5.91 3.67
C ILE A 139 7.97 -5.25 3.90
N ASP A 140 7.98 -4.17 4.66
CA ASP A 140 9.19 -3.48 5.10
C ASP A 140 9.74 -4.04 6.40
N ALA A 141 11.06 -4.23 6.44
CA ALA A 141 11.77 -4.55 7.67
C ALA A 141 12.01 -3.28 8.51
N LEU A 142 12.34 -3.45 9.80
CA LEU A 142 12.56 -2.32 10.70
C LEU A 142 13.86 -1.55 10.40
N CYS A 143 14.75 -2.11 9.57
CA CYS A 143 15.92 -1.40 9.04
C CYS A 143 15.66 -0.58 7.78
N HIS A 144 14.45 -0.65 7.18
CA HIS A 144 14.15 -0.02 5.89
C HIS A 144 14.25 1.51 5.94
N ILE A 145 13.66 2.12 6.96
CA ILE A 145 13.62 3.57 7.15
C ILE A 145 14.47 3.97 8.36
N LEU A 146 15.25 5.04 8.18
CA LEU A 146 16.03 5.67 9.24
C LEU A 146 15.52 7.07 9.53
N TYR A 147 15.85 7.56 10.71
CA TYR A 147 15.56 8.92 11.11
C TYR A 147 16.70 9.46 11.96
N LYS A 148 17.25 10.61 11.55
CA LYS A 148 18.40 11.26 12.21
C LYS A 148 19.58 10.32 12.47
N GLY A 149 19.91 9.48 11.48
CA GLY A 149 21.04 8.54 11.54
C GLY A 149 20.81 7.33 12.46
N GLN A 150 19.57 7.09 12.89
CA GLN A 150 19.20 5.96 13.72
C GLN A 150 18.04 5.18 13.09
N THR A 151 18.01 3.88 13.35
CA THR A 151 16.88 3.01 13.02
C THR A 151 16.05 2.74 14.29
N TYR A 152 15.07 1.84 14.22
CA TYR A 152 14.27 1.47 15.38
C TYR A 152 15.16 1.08 16.59
N ASN A 153 14.70 1.44 17.78
CA ASN A 153 15.40 1.24 19.06
C ASN A 153 16.72 2.00 19.22
N GLY A 154 17.01 2.96 18.34
CA GLY A 154 18.17 3.84 18.45
C GLY A 154 19.47 3.27 17.92
N TYR A 155 19.45 2.13 17.21
CA TYR A 155 20.66 1.60 16.59
C TYR A 155 21.21 2.57 15.53
N PRO A 156 22.50 2.92 15.59
CA PRO A 156 23.13 3.78 14.58
C PRO A 156 23.05 3.16 13.19
N THR A 157 22.74 3.96 12.18
CA THR A 157 22.66 3.50 10.78
C THR A 157 23.94 2.79 10.33
N ALA A 158 25.11 3.29 10.75
CA ALA A 158 26.41 2.70 10.36
C ALA A 158 26.62 1.27 10.91
N GLU A 159 25.94 0.90 12.00
CA GLU A 159 25.98 -0.46 12.51
C GLU A 159 25.00 -1.37 11.78
N VAL A 160 23.82 -0.84 11.43
CA VAL A 160 22.72 -1.60 10.83
C VAL A 160 22.91 -1.80 9.34
N ASN A 161 23.11 -0.72 8.58
CA ASN A 161 23.17 -0.74 7.12
C ASN A 161 24.63 -0.88 6.67
N THR A 162 25.01 -2.10 6.27
CA THR A 162 26.37 -2.45 5.86
C THR A 162 26.37 -3.05 4.45
N GLU A 163 27.55 -3.28 3.89
CA GLU A 163 27.71 -3.97 2.59
C GLU A 163 27.11 -5.39 2.56
N LYS A 164 26.86 -5.98 3.74
CA LYS A 164 26.22 -7.30 3.89
C LYS A 164 24.70 -7.22 4.07
N GLY A 165 24.12 -6.02 3.93
CA GLY A 165 22.73 -5.73 4.26
C GLY A 165 22.53 -5.32 5.72
N CYS A 166 21.29 -5.42 6.19
CA CYS A 166 20.88 -5.09 7.54
C CYS A 166 21.42 -6.10 8.58
N THR A 167 22.41 -5.71 9.38
CA THR A 167 22.98 -6.59 10.43
C THR A 167 22.05 -6.76 11.63
N LYS A 168 21.10 -5.85 11.79
CA LYS A 168 20.02 -5.84 12.78
C LYS A 168 18.73 -5.45 12.08
N LEU A 169 17.59 -5.74 12.70
CA LEU A 169 16.27 -5.28 12.25
C LEU A 169 15.86 -5.76 10.85
N SER A 170 16.54 -6.78 10.32
CA SER A 170 16.31 -7.36 9.01
C SER A 170 15.03 -8.21 8.97
N ILE A 171 14.53 -8.47 7.76
CA ILE A 171 13.25 -9.16 7.56
C ILE A 171 13.22 -10.59 8.14
N ASP A 172 14.37 -11.26 8.22
CA ASP A 172 14.49 -12.60 8.79
C ASP A 172 14.22 -12.66 10.30
N ASN A 173 14.14 -11.53 10.99
CA ASN A 173 13.59 -11.48 12.36
C ASN A 173 12.11 -11.93 12.41
N LEU A 174 11.38 -11.82 11.29
CA LEU A 174 9.98 -12.26 11.18
C LEU A 174 9.84 -13.71 10.67
N LYS A 175 10.93 -14.50 10.62
CA LYS A 175 10.92 -15.88 10.09
C LYS A 175 9.95 -16.84 10.80
N SER A 176 9.57 -16.54 12.05
CA SER A 176 8.59 -17.32 12.81
C SER A 176 7.14 -17.08 12.36
N GLY A 177 6.94 -16.22 11.37
CA GLY A 177 5.64 -15.94 10.77
C GLY A 177 4.80 -14.95 11.58
N ILE A 178 4.01 -14.19 10.83
CA ILE A 178 3.00 -13.27 11.30
C ILE A 178 1.68 -14.04 11.31
N VAL A 179 1.14 -14.26 12.50
CA VAL A 179 -0.18 -14.87 12.70
C VAL A 179 -0.89 -13.98 13.71
N THR A 180 -1.75 -13.08 13.23
CA THR A 180 -2.47 -12.16 14.12
C THR A 180 -3.80 -11.77 13.53
N ARG A 181 -4.58 -10.95 14.23
CA ARG A 181 -5.83 -10.42 13.72
C ARG A 181 -5.52 -9.22 12.82
N GLY A 182 -5.95 -9.31 11.57
CA GLY A 182 -6.00 -8.18 10.64
C GLY A 182 -7.35 -7.46 10.76
N VAL A 183 -7.34 -6.14 10.64
CA VAL A 183 -8.54 -5.28 10.60
C VAL A 183 -8.49 -4.43 9.35
N LEU A 184 -9.52 -4.53 8.49
CA LEU A 184 -9.67 -3.67 7.33
C LEU A 184 -10.31 -2.34 7.74
N ILE A 185 -9.70 -1.23 7.30
CA ILE A 185 -10.17 0.15 7.44
C ILE A 185 -10.54 0.65 6.04
N ASP A 186 -11.82 0.58 5.67
CA ASP A 186 -12.31 0.91 4.32
C ASP A 186 -12.94 2.31 4.28
N ILE A 187 -12.09 3.32 4.11
CA ILE A 187 -12.50 4.73 4.12
C ILE A 187 -13.37 5.11 2.91
N PRO A 188 -13.12 4.63 1.67
CA PRO A 188 -14.06 4.83 0.58
C PRO A 188 -15.47 4.35 0.93
N ARG A 189 -15.59 3.16 1.55
CA ARG A 189 -16.91 2.63 1.94
C ARG A 189 -17.55 3.43 3.08
N LEU A 190 -16.77 3.92 4.05
CA LEU A 190 -17.27 4.88 5.04
C LEU A 190 -17.89 6.11 4.37
N LYS A 191 -17.25 6.63 3.32
CA LYS A 191 -17.64 7.87 2.63
C LYS A 191 -18.63 7.66 1.47
N GLY A 192 -19.01 6.41 1.17
CA GLY A 192 -19.85 6.09 0.01
C GLY A 192 -19.19 6.38 -1.34
N LEU A 193 -17.86 6.30 -1.40
CA LEU A 193 -17.04 6.59 -2.57
C LEU A 193 -16.46 5.31 -3.18
N PRO A 194 -16.19 5.28 -4.51
CA PRO A 194 -15.49 4.15 -5.12
C PRO A 194 -14.02 4.07 -4.69
N TYR A 195 -13.41 5.23 -4.46
CA TYR A 195 -12.02 5.42 -4.01
C TYR A 195 -11.87 6.85 -3.44
N LEU A 196 -10.80 7.09 -2.68
CA LEU A 196 -10.38 8.44 -2.29
C LEU A 196 -9.62 9.10 -3.45
N GLU A 197 -9.80 10.42 -3.59
CA GLU A 197 -8.96 11.17 -4.52
C GLU A 197 -7.52 11.26 -3.99
N PRO A 198 -6.50 11.19 -4.85
CA PRO A 198 -5.10 11.39 -4.47
C PRO A 198 -4.91 12.69 -3.67
N GLY A 199 -4.04 12.65 -2.65
CA GLY A 199 -3.81 13.75 -1.74
C GLY A 199 -4.84 13.87 -0.61
N THR A 200 -5.84 12.99 -0.54
CA THR A 200 -6.80 12.97 0.57
C THR A 200 -6.16 12.41 1.84
N PRO A 201 -6.04 13.21 2.92
CA PRO A 201 -5.56 12.70 4.20
C PRO A 201 -6.65 11.92 4.95
N VAL A 202 -6.23 10.84 5.60
CA VAL A 202 -7.02 10.05 6.55
C VAL A 202 -6.52 10.37 7.96
N PHE A 203 -7.45 10.79 8.82
CA PHE A 203 -7.16 11.15 10.20
C PHE A 203 -7.72 10.11 11.18
N GLN A 204 -7.39 10.26 12.46
CA GLN A 204 -7.90 9.41 13.54
C GLN A 204 -9.43 9.37 13.55
N GLU A 205 -10.09 10.49 13.32
CA GLU A 205 -11.56 10.56 13.39
C GLU A 205 -12.23 9.78 12.25
N ASP A 206 -11.59 9.69 11.07
CA ASP A 206 -12.06 8.84 9.97
C ASP A 206 -11.98 7.35 10.38
N ILE A 207 -10.88 6.96 11.05
CA ILE A 207 -10.69 5.58 11.53
C ILE A 207 -11.71 5.24 12.61
N GLU A 208 -11.93 6.12 13.59
CA GLU A 208 -12.89 5.90 14.67
C GLU A 208 -14.34 5.90 14.18
N ALA A 209 -14.66 6.73 13.18
CA ALA A 209 -15.93 6.69 12.49
C ALA A 209 -16.14 5.35 11.74
N TRP A 210 -15.09 4.84 11.09
CA TRP A 210 -15.11 3.51 10.49
C TRP A 210 -15.31 2.42 11.54
N GLU A 211 -14.54 2.39 12.64
CA GLU A 211 -14.70 1.44 13.74
C GLU A 211 -16.15 1.38 14.22
N LYS A 212 -16.80 2.54 14.38
CA LYS A 212 -18.21 2.64 14.78
C LYS A 212 -19.16 2.06 13.72
N GLN A 213 -18.98 2.38 12.44
CA GLN A 213 -19.83 1.88 11.36
C GLN A 213 -19.67 0.38 11.14
N ALA A 214 -18.41 -0.10 11.16
CA ALA A 214 -18.04 -1.48 10.91
C ALA A 214 -18.30 -2.40 12.12
N GLY A 215 -18.53 -1.83 13.31
CA GLY A 215 -18.70 -2.61 14.54
C GLY A 215 -17.42 -3.35 14.94
N VAL A 216 -16.25 -2.80 14.60
CA VAL A 216 -14.94 -3.38 14.90
C VAL A 216 -14.13 -2.39 15.71
N LYS A 217 -13.26 -2.90 16.60
CA LYS A 217 -12.34 -2.06 17.37
C LYS A 217 -10.95 -2.66 17.32
N VAL A 218 -9.99 -1.87 16.88
CA VAL A 218 -8.57 -2.19 16.88
C VAL A 218 -8.07 -2.27 18.33
N SER A 219 -7.23 -3.25 18.59
CA SER A 219 -6.72 -3.64 19.89
C SER A 219 -5.25 -4.03 19.77
N ALA A 220 -4.58 -4.16 20.92
CA ALA A 220 -3.18 -4.49 20.96
C ALA A 220 -2.86 -5.79 20.20
N GLY A 221 -1.81 -5.75 19.39
CA GLY A 221 -1.35 -6.86 18.58
C GLY A 221 -2.06 -7.01 17.24
N ASP A 222 -3.03 -6.16 16.91
CA ASP A 222 -3.68 -6.19 15.59
C ASP A 222 -2.76 -5.66 14.48
N ALA A 223 -2.97 -6.15 13.27
CA ALA A 223 -2.52 -5.51 12.05
C ALA A 223 -3.67 -4.69 11.46
N ILE A 224 -3.41 -3.48 10.97
CA ILE A 224 -4.42 -2.65 10.30
C ILE A 224 -4.13 -2.55 8.81
N PHE A 225 -5.17 -2.51 7.98
CA PHE A 225 -5.06 -2.32 6.54
C PHE A 225 -5.97 -1.17 6.10
N LEU A 226 -5.39 -0.04 5.69
CA LEU A 226 -6.12 1.07 5.11
C LEU A 226 -6.39 0.81 3.64
N ARG A 227 -7.66 0.73 3.26
CA ARG A 227 -8.07 0.79 1.85
C ARG A 227 -8.37 2.24 1.47
N THR A 228 -7.65 2.76 0.50
CA THR A 228 -7.89 4.05 -0.16
C THR A 228 -8.70 3.88 -1.45
N GLY A 229 -8.75 2.66 -2.00
CA GLY A 229 -9.38 2.35 -3.29
C GLY A 229 -8.43 2.62 -4.47
N ARG A 230 -7.12 2.64 -4.23
CA ARG A 230 -6.09 2.94 -5.23
C ARG A 230 -6.26 2.09 -6.48
N TRP A 231 -6.42 0.78 -6.34
CA TRP A 231 -6.49 -0.14 -7.48
C TRP A 231 -7.77 0.04 -8.28
N ALA A 232 -8.91 0.30 -7.63
CA ALA A 232 -10.15 0.67 -8.31
C ALA A 232 -9.99 1.95 -9.13
N ARG A 233 -9.28 2.95 -8.58
CA ARG A 233 -8.96 4.19 -9.30
C ARG A 233 -8.07 3.92 -10.50
N ARG A 234 -6.98 3.17 -10.31
CA ARG A 234 -6.01 2.80 -11.36
C ARG A 234 -6.69 2.07 -12.52
N ALA A 235 -7.57 1.12 -12.22
CA ALA A 235 -8.32 0.39 -13.24
C ALA A 235 -9.23 1.31 -14.07
N LYS A 236 -9.79 2.35 -13.44
CA LYS A 236 -10.71 3.29 -14.11
C LYS A 236 -10.01 4.41 -14.89
N LEU A 237 -8.93 4.97 -14.35
CA LEU A 237 -8.31 6.20 -14.87
C LEU A 237 -6.88 5.98 -15.41
N GLY A 238 -6.35 4.78 -15.27
CA GLY A 238 -4.96 4.47 -15.58
C GLY A 238 -3.99 4.76 -14.43
N PRO A 239 -2.71 4.35 -14.59
CA PRO A 239 -1.66 4.58 -13.62
C PRO A 239 -1.30 6.07 -13.49
N TRP A 240 -0.81 6.47 -12.31
CA TRP A 240 -0.33 7.83 -12.05
C TRP A 240 0.87 7.79 -11.11
N ASN A 241 1.56 8.93 -10.94
CA ASN A 241 2.71 9.01 -10.07
C ASN A 241 2.30 9.07 -8.58
N LEU A 242 2.31 7.93 -7.91
CA LEU A 242 1.98 7.80 -6.48
C LEU A 242 2.95 8.52 -5.56
N SER A 243 4.23 8.62 -5.94
CA SER A 243 5.25 9.33 -5.15
C SER A 243 5.02 10.85 -5.05
N GLN A 244 4.10 11.38 -5.85
CA GLN A 244 3.74 12.79 -5.86
C GLN A 244 2.31 13.06 -5.43
N ASN A 245 1.43 12.05 -5.50
CA ASN A 245 0.01 12.24 -5.24
C ASN A 245 -0.66 10.92 -4.85
N ALA A 246 -0.91 10.73 -3.56
CA ALA A 246 -1.53 9.53 -3.00
C ALA A 246 -2.40 9.89 -1.80
N ALA A 247 -3.51 9.17 -1.62
CA ALA A 247 -4.28 9.25 -0.39
C ALA A 247 -3.60 8.39 0.68
N GLY A 248 -3.79 8.71 1.95
CA GLY A 248 -3.15 7.95 3.01
C GLY A 248 -3.33 8.58 4.37
N PHE A 249 -2.68 8.01 5.39
CA PHE A 249 -2.67 8.53 6.74
C PHE A 249 -1.92 9.86 6.83
N HIS A 250 -2.48 10.77 7.61
CA HIS A 250 -1.75 11.92 8.12
C HIS A 250 -0.89 11.53 9.34
N ALA A 251 0.27 12.16 9.51
CA ALA A 251 1.24 11.92 10.58
C ALA A 251 0.63 11.85 11.99
N SER A 252 -0.42 12.63 12.26
CA SER A 252 -1.14 12.65 13.55
C SER A 252 -1.69 11.27 13.97
N VAL A 253 -1.93 10.36 13.02
CA VAL A 253 -2.46 9.01 13.28
C VAL A 253 -1.48 8.15 14.09
N ALA A 254 -0.19 8.48 14.13
CA ALA A 254 0.81 7.73 14.90
C ALA A 254 0.47 7.65 16.40
N ARG A 255 -0.13 8.70 16.98
CA ARG A 255 -0.61 8.66 18.38
C ARG A 255 -1.66 7.58 18.58
N TRP A 256 -2.61 7.50 17.66
CA TRP A 256 -3.67 6.49 17.70
C TRP A 256 -3.10 5.08 17.52
N MET A 257 -2.17 4.87 16.58
CA MET A 257 -1.52 3.57 16.37
C MET A 257 -0.77 3.10 17.63
N LYS A 258 -0.01 4.01 18.27
CA LYS A 258 0.65 3.78 19.56
C LYS A 258 -0.35 3.40 20.65
N ALA A 259 -1.41 4.19 20.82
CA ALA A 259 -2.41 3.99 21.86
C ALA A 259 -3.22 2.69 21.68
N ARG A 260 -3.51 2.30 20.43
CA ARG A 260 -4.20 1.05 20.11
C ARG A 260 -3.29 -0.18 20.17
N GLY A 261 -1.97 0.00 20.18
CA GLY A 261 -1.02 -1.11 20.14
C GLY A 261 -1.04 -1.84 18.80
N VAL A 262 -1.05 -1.08 17.70
CA VAL A 262 -0.92 -1.65 16.35
C VAL A 262 0.43 -2.35 16.22
N SER A 263 0.42 -3.58 15.71
CA SER A 263 1.63 -4.41 15.53
C SER A 263 2.20 -4.31 14.11
N PHE A 264 1.33 -4.22 13.11
CA PHE A 264 1.66 -4.06 11.70
C PHE A 264 0.68 -3.06 11.07
N ALA A 265 1.13 -2.27 10.10
CA ALA A 265 0.25 -1.37 9.34
C ALA A 265 0.39 -1.67 7.86
N GLY A 266 -0.69 -1.57 7.10
CA GLY A 266 -0.66 -1.75 5.67
C GLY A 266 -1.66 -0.88 4.95
N SER A 267 -1.47 -0.76 3.64
CA SER A 267 -2.42 -0.11 2.75
C SER A 267 -2.31 -0.61 1.32
N ASP A 268 -3.28 -0.24 0.50
CA ASP A 268 -3.20 -0.38 -0.95
C ASP A 268 -2.28 0.66 -1.62
N ASP A 269 -1.88 1.69 -0.89
CA ASP A 269 -0.81 2.66 -1.20
C ASP A 269 0.42 2.44 -0.30
N ALA A 270 1.31 3.45 -0.22
CA ALA A 270 2.48 3.51 0.64
C ALA A 270 2.20 4.19 2.00
N LEU A 271 1.05 3.91 2.64
CA LEU A 271 0.52 4.45 3.91
C LEU A 271 0.38 5.97 4.06
N ASP A 272 1.35 6.76 3.63
CA ASP A 272 1.43 8.21 3.72
C ASP A 272 0.49 8.90 2.73
N VAL A 273 -0.22 9.92 3.21
CA VAL A 273 -0.77 10.92 2.27
C VAL A 273 0.40 11.65 1.58
N THR A 274 0.29 11.79 0.26
CA THR A 274 1.29 12.46 -0.57
C THR A 274 0.60 13.52 -1.45
N PRO A 275 1.10 14.76 -1.53
CA PRO A 275 2.31 15.28 -0.88
C PRO A 275 2.18 15.33 0.65
N SER A 276 3.32 15.26 1.33
CA SER A 276 3.37 15.39 2.79
C SER A 276 2.77 16.72 3.23
N LEU A 277 1.93 16.65 4.26
CA LEU A 277 1.35 17.82 4.94
C LEU A 277 2.22 18.31 6.10
N VAL A 278 3.44 17.75 6.24
CA VAL A 278 4.42 18.11 7.26
C VAL A 278 5.63 18.72 6.57
N GLU A 279 5.80 20.04 6.69
CA GLU A 279 6.90 20.75 6.04
C GLU A 279 8.26 20.19 6.48
N GLY A 280 9.13 19.87 5.51
CA GLY A 280 10.48 19.35 5.77
C GLY A 280 10.54 17.84 6.05
N VAL A 281 9.43 17.11 6.00
CA VAL A 281 9.39 15.65 6.22
C VAL A 281 8.65 14.97 5.06
N ALA A 282 9.35 14.15 4.27
CA ALA A 282 8.80 13.59 3.04
C ALA A 282 7.81 12.43 3.26
N LEU A 283 8.11 11.51 4.19
CA LEU A 283 7.25 10.35 4.52
C LEU A 283 7.03 10.28 6.04
N PRO A 284 6.18 11.16 6.61
CA PRO A 284 5.97 11.23 8.05
C PRO A 284 5.49 9.92 8.70
N ILE A 285 4.54 9.21 8.10
CA ILE A 285 3.98 7.97 8.67
C ILE A 285 5.02 6.88 8.64
N HIS A 286 5.66 6.58 7.49
CA HIS A 286 6.79 5.66 7.42
C HIS A 286 7.83 5.91 8.53
N THR A 287 8.21 7.18 8.72
CA THR A 287 9.20 7.58 9.72
C THR A 287 8.68 7.43 11.16
N LEU A 288 7.41 7.74 11.44
CA LEU A 288 6.85 7.54 12.78
C LEU A 288 6.65 6.06 13.11
N VAL A 289 6.25 5.25 12.13
CA VAL A 289 5.87 3.85 12.38
C VAL A 289 7.07 2.91 12.38
N ILE A 290 8.00 3.00 11.41
CA ILE A 290 9.16 2.10 11.35
C ILE A 290 10.19 2.47 12.42
N PRO A 291 10.96 3.58 12.30
CA PRO A 291 11.98 3.86 13.30
C PRO A 291 11.39 4.30 14.64
N GLY A 292 10.23 4.99 14.67
CA GLY A 292 9.61 5.42 15.93
C GLY A 292 8.95 4.27 16.69
N LEU A 293 7.90 3.69 16.12
CA LEU A 293 7.05 2.69 16.79
C LEU A 293 7.54 1.25 16.64
N GLY A 294 8.48 0.96 15.72
CA GLY A 294 8.89 -0.40 15.43
C GLY A 294 7.78 -1.22 14.78
N ILE A 295 6.94 -0.60 13.96
CA ILE A 295 5.86 -1.25 13.20
C ILE A 295 6.38 -1.52 11.79
N ASN A 296 6.33 -2.79 11.36
CA ASN A 296 6.58 -3.16 9.96
C ASN A 296 5.38 -2.76 9.09
N ILE A 297 5.66 -2.39 7.84
CA ILE A 297 4.67 -1.89 6.89
C ILE A 297 4.37 -2.93 5.82
N PHE A 298 3.10 -3.11 5.45
CA PHE A 298 2.64 -3.80 4.26
C PHE A 298 2.22 -2.80 3.19
N ASP A 299 3.08 -2.55 2.21
CA ASP A 299 2.84 -1.55 1.17
C ASP A 299 2.26 -2.16 -0.09
N ASN A 300 1.47 -1.36 -0.83
CA ASN A 300 0.89 -1.69 -2.13
C ASN A 300 0.06 -2.99 -2.13
N GLN A 301 -0.67 -3.26 -1.06
CA GLN A 301 -1.53 -4.45 -0.96
C GLN A 301 -2.71 -4.34 -1.93
N ASP A 302 -3.22 -5.45 -2.45
CA ASP A 302 -4.53 -5.48 -3.11
C ASP A 302 -5.62 -5.72 -2.08
N LEU A 303 -6.33 -4.65 -1.73
CA LEU A 303 -7.38 -4.68 -0.72
C LEU A 303 -8.80 -4.79 -1.30
N GLU A 304 -8.96 -4.86 -2.62
CA GLU A 304 -10.28 -4.87 -3.27
C GLU A 304 -11.05 -6.16 -2.94
N ALA A 305 -10.40 -7.32 -3.12
CA ALA A 305 -11.03 -8.62 -2.89
C ALA A 305 -11.40 -8.84 -1.42
N VAL A 306 -10.54 -8.39 -0.48
CA VAL A 306 -10.82 -8.52 0.96
C VAL A 306 -11.92 -7.57 1.39
N ALA A 307 -12.00 -6.35 0.82
CA ALA A 307 -13.08 -5.41 1.09
C ALA A 307 -14.44 -5.96 0.66
N GLU A 308 -14.54 -6.54 -0.52
CA GLU A 308 -15.78 -7.15 -1.01
C GLU A 308 -16.16 -8.41 -0.24
N THR A 309 -15.17 -9.22 0.17
CA THR A 309 -15.42 -10.41 1.01
C THR A 309 -15.92 -10.00 2.39
N ALA A 310 -15.24 -9.05 3.03
CA ALA A 310 -15.62 -8.49 4.33
C ALA A 310 -17.03 -7.87 4.32
N ALA A 311 -17.36 -7.12 3.26
CA ALA A 311 -18.67 -6.51 3.07
C ALA A 311 -19.78 -7.56 2.99
N LYS A 312 -19.60 -8.61 2.17
CA LYS A 312 -20.57 -9.72 2.02
C LYS A 312 -20.80 -10.44 3.35
N MET A 313 -19.73 -10.61 4.14
CA MET A 313 -19.78 -11.29 5.43
C MET A 313 -20.19 -10.36 6.59
N LYS A 314 -20.24 -9.04 6.36
CA LYS A 314 -20.36 -8.01 7.40
C LYS A 314 -19.34 -8.21 8.53
N ARG A 315 -18.11 -8.61 8.17
CA ARG A 315 -17.01 -8.88 9.09
C ARG A 315 -15.74 -8.23 8.55
N TRP A 316 -15.17 -7.31 9.31
CA TRP A 316 -14.01 -6.49 8.89
C TRP A 316 -12.71 -6.88 9.58
N GLU A 317 -12.74 -7.97 10.35
CA GLU A 317 -11.61 -8.57 11.02
C GLU A 317 -11.41 -10.00 10.51
N PHE A 318 -10.15 -10.40 10.36
CA PHE A 318 -9.78 -11.70 9.81
C PHE A 318 -8.49 -12.21 10.47
N LEU A 319 -8.23 -13.50 10.33
CA LEU A 319 -6.91 -14.04 10.60
C LEU A 319 -5.96 -13.56 9.49
N LEU A 320 -4.92 -12.81 9.87
CA LEU A 320 -3.80 -12.46 9.00
C LEU A 320 -2.71 -13.52 9.15
N VAL A 321 -2.26 -14.07 8.02
CA VAL A 321 -1.10 -14.98 7.95
C VAL A 321 -0.10 -14.50 6.90
N LEU A 322 1.16 -14.37 7.29
CA LEU A 322 2.29 -14.26 6.37
C LEU A 322 3.53 -14.93 6.95
N GLY A 323 4.22 -15.76 6.18
CA GLY A 323 5.60 -16.17 6.44
C GLY A 323 6.53 -15.48 5.45
N PRO A 324 7.15 -14.32 5.78
CA PRO A 324 8.07 -13.68 4.86
C PRO A 324 9.30 -14.57 4.65
N PHE A 325 9.81 -14.62 3.42
CA PHE A 325 11.02 -15.40 3.15
C PHE A 325 12.19 -14.78 3.94
N PRO A 326 12.95 -15.58 4.70
CA PRO A 326 13.94 -15.08 5.65
C PRO A 326 15.24 -14.70 4.92
N VAL A 327 15.23 -13.58 4.20
CA VAL A 327 16.45 -13.01 3.61
C VAL A 327 17.27 -12.35 4.71
N THR A 328 18.33 -13.01 5.16
CA THR A 328 19.29 -12.39 6.09
C THR A 328 19.86 -11.12 5.48
N GLY A 329 19.84 -10.03 6.25
CA GLY A 329 20.25 -8.71 5.76
C GLY A 329 19.20 -7.97 4.93
N GLY A 330 18.04 -8.59 4.67
CA GLY A 330 16.98 -8.02 3.84
C GLY A 330 16.27 -6.84 4.51
N THR A 331 16.02 -5.79 3.73
CA THR A 331 15.28 -4.58 4.13
C THR A 331 13.76 -4.74 4.02
N GLY A 332 13.30 -5.89 3.56
CA GLY A 332 11.89 -6.22 3.32
C GLY A 332 11.78 -7.47 2.46
N PHE A 333 10.57 -7.79 2.01
CA PHE A 333 10.33 -8.90 1.10
C PHE A 333 9.02 -8.71 0.30
N PRO A 334 8.93 -9.10 -0.99
CA PRO A 334 7.66 -9.16 -1.70
C PRO A 334 6.70 -10.11 -0.96
N ALA A 335 5.49 -9.65 -0.67
CA ALA A 335 4.64 -10.32 0.30
C ALA A 335 3.25 -10.57 -0.25
N ASN A 336 2.81 -11.82 -0.16
CA ASN A 336 1.39 -12.17 -0.22
C ASN A 336 0.91 -12.55 1.19
N ALA A 337 0.38 -11.57 1.90
CA ALA A 337 -0.33 -11.84 3.15
C ALA A 337 -1.74 -12.35 2.86
N LEU A 338 -2.22 -13.28 3.69
CA LEU A 338 -3.55 -13.87 3.54
C LEU A 338 -4.50 -13.35 4.61
N ALA A 339 -5.68 -12.90 4.19
CA ALA A 339 -6.83 -12.68 5.05
C ALA A 339 -7.73 -13.92 5.05
N ILE A 340 -7.93 -14.54 6.21
CA ILE A 340 -8.70 -15.77 6.35
C ILE A 340 -9.90 -15.54 7.30
N PHE A 341 -11.11 -15.79 6.80
CA PHE A 341 -12.40 -15.58 7.48
C PHE A 341 -13.05 -16.87 8.00
#